data_AF-A0A351BG10-F1
#
_entry.id   AF-A0A351BG10-F1
#
_cell.length_a   1.000
_cell.length_b   1.000
_cell.length_c   1.000
_cell.angle_alpha   90.00
_cell.angle_beta   90.00
_cell.angle_gamma   90.00
#
_symmetry.space_group_name_H-M   'P 1'
#
loop_
_entity.id
_entity.type
_entity.pdbx_description
1 polymer ?
#
loop_
_entity_poly.entity_id
_entity_poly.type
_entity_poly.pdbx_seq_one_letter_code
_entity_poly.pdbx_strand_id
1 'polypeptide(L)'
;MRWLSVLLLPALLQTAVADERLRVCYNYGCLQEVEVRYTDQQLALVGAFLVAAGDAADERDRLSLVIGWLLGWAGEQSVIAADRGGNVADDGVAGRMDCIDHSLTTTRLLRMLDDRRWLRFHEVREPVLRTRYLFAAHFSAQIEERAPAPLDDDVAATPQLYVVDSWFRDNG
;
A
#
# COMPACT_ATOMS: atom_id res chain seq x y z
N MET A 1 36.68 -47.96 -28.47
CA MET A 1 36.24 -47.30 -27.22
C MET A 1 35.48 -46.03 -27.62
N ARG A 2 34.16 -46.00 -27.46
CA ARG A 2 33.29 -44.88 -27.85
C ARG A 2 33.30 -43.85 -26.72
N TRP A 3 33.77 -42.64 -26.98
CA TRP A 3 33.76 -41.54 -26.01
C TRP A 3 32.43 -40.79 -26.18
N LEU A 4 31.52 -40.97 -25.24
CA LEU A 4 30.26 -40.23 -25.15
C LEU A 4 30.57 -38.79 -24.73
N SER A 5 30.34 -37.85 -25.63
CA SER A 5 30.38 -36.42 -25.32
C SER A 5 29.11 -36.05 -24.55
N VAL A 6 29.24 -35.74 -23.27
CA VAL A 6 28.14 -35.19 -22.46
C VAL A 6 28.07 -33.69 -22.74
N LEU A 7 27.08 -33.29 -23.53
CA LEU A 7 26.68 -31.89 -23.70
C LEU A 7 25.93 -31.45 -22.44
N LEU A 8 26.63 -30.75 -21.54
CA LEU A 8 26.01 -30.00 -20.45
C LEU A 8 25.41 -28.71 -21.04
N LEU A 9 24.10 -28.69 -21.26
CA LEU A 9 23.36 -27.44 -21.46
C LEU A 9 23.27 -26.71 -20.10
N PRO A 10 23.79 -25.48 -19.97
CA PRO A 10 23.50 -24.67 -18.79
C PRO A 10 22.03 -24.24 -18.86
N ALA A 11 21.22 -24.73 -17.94
CA ALA A 11 19.87 -24.21 -17.71
C ALA A 11 20.01 -22.80 -17.10
N LEU A 12 19.84 -21.77 -17.93
CA LEU A 12 19.64 -20.41 -17.47
C LEU A 12 18.28 -20.36 -16.75
N LEU A 13 18.31 -20.47 -15.42
CA LEU A 13 17.20 -20.09 -14.55
C LEU A 13 17.01 -18.57 -14.68
N GLN A 14 16.27 -18.13 -15.69
CA GLN A 14 15.73 -16.79 -15.73
C GLN A 14 14.61 -16.75 -14.69
N THR A 15 14.94 -16.35 -13.46
CA THR A 15 13.93 -15.77 -12.58
C THR A 15 13.53 -14.44 -13.23
N ALA A 16 12.55 -14.47 -14.13
CA ALA A 16 11.87 -13.27 -14.56
C ALA A 16 11.11 -12.75 -13.32
N VAL A 17 11.80 -11.93 -12.53
CA VAL A 17 11.19 -11.18 -11.45
C VAL A 17 10.39 -10.08 -12.15
N ALA A 18 9.08 -10.12 -11.99
CA ALA A 18 8.17 -9.23 -12.70
C ALA A 18 7.84 -8.04 -11.81
N ASP A 19 8.04 -6.83 -12.33
CA ASP A 19 7.62 -5.60 -11.66
C ASP A 19 6.13 -5.67 -11.27
N GLU A 20 5.80 -5.18 -10.09
CA GLU A 20 4.42 -5.16 -9.60
C GLU A 20 3.65 -4.02 -10.27
N ARG A 21 2.40 -4.28 -10.63
CA ARG A 21 1.52 -3.27 -11.23
C ARG A 21 0.27 -3.08 -10.39
N LEU A 22 -0.12 -1.82 -10.22
CA LEU A 22 -1.28 -1.46 -9.41
C LEU A 22 -2.04 -0.33 -10.09
N ARG A 23 -3.38 -0.36 -10.00
CA ARG A 23 -4.22 0.72 -10.50
C ARG A 23 -4.47 1.75 -9.41
N VAL A 24 -4.13 3.01 -9.70
CA VAL A 24 -4.35 4.17 -8.83
C VAL A 24 -5.59 4.92 -9.29
N CYS A 25 -6.49 5.21 -8.35
CA CYS A 25 -7.68 6.02 -8.58
C CYS A 25 -7.33 7.51 -8.62
N TYR A 26 -8.00 8.29 -9.46
CA TYR A 26 -7.90 9.74 -9.47
C TYR A 26 -9.16 10.40 -10.05
N ASN A 27 -9.17 11.74 -10.02
CA ASN A 27 -10.24 12.60 -10.51
C ASN A 27 -11.56 12.51 -9.73
N TYR A 28 -11.47 12.29 -8.42
CA TYR A 28 -12.52 12.29 -7.40
C TYR A 28 -13.52 11.15 -7.55
N GLY A 29 -13.67 10.34 -6.51
CA GLY A 29 -14.59 9.20 -6.50
C GLY A 29 -14.13 8.02 -7.36
N CYS A 30 -12.84 7.92 -7.67
CA CYS A 30 -12.22 6.92 -8.55
C CYS A 30 -12.86 6.87 -9.94
N LEU A 31 -13.17 8.05 -10.50
CA LEU A 31 -13.74 8.15 -11.84
C LEU A 31 -12.76 7.71 -12.93
N GLN A 32 -11.46 7.80 -12.66
CA GLN A 32 -10.41 7.35 -13.55
C GLN A 32 -9.38 6.51 -12.80
N GLU A 33 -8.75 5.59 -13.53
CA GLU A 33 -7.65 4.77 -13.01
C GLU A 33 -6.45 4.84 -13.94
N VAL A 34 -5.26 4.80 -13.36
CA VAL A 34 -3.99 4.70 -14.09
C VAL A 34 -3.18 3.54 -13.53
N GLU A 35 -2.61 2.72 -14.41
CA GLU A 35 -1.68 1.66 -14.00
C GLU A 35 -0.31 2.27 -13.71
N VAL A 36 0.21 1.99 -12.52
CA VAL A 36 1.56 2.34 -12.10
C VAL A 36 2.35 1.07 -11.85
N ARG A 37 3.67 1.17 -11.98
CA ARG A 37 4.61 0.07 -11.84
C ARG A 37 5.56 0.32 -10.66
N TYR A 38 5.76 -0.68 -9.83
CA TYR A 38 6.77 -0.72 -8.77
C TYR A 38 7.85 -1.72 -9.14
N THR A 39 9.07 -1.23 -9.21
CA THR A 39 10.25 -2.04 -9.49
C THR A 39 10.60 -2.97 -8.33
N ASP A 40 11.29 -4.06 -8.64
CA ASP A 40 11.80 -4.96 -7.60
C ASP A 40 12.71 -4.25 -6.59
N GLN A 41 13.49 -3.26 -7.04
CA GLN A 41 14.36 -2.49 -6.16
C GLN A 41 13.56 -1.65 -5.15
N GLN A 42 12.50 -0.98 -5.63
CA GLN A 42 11.58 -0.22 -4.77
C GLN A 42 10.89 -1.14 -3.77
N LEU A 43 10.40 -2.30 -4.24
CA LEU A 43 9.72 -3.27 -3.41
C LEU A 43 10.67 -3.93 -2.39
N ALA A 44 11.91 -4.23 -2.76
CA ALA A 44 12.91 -4.74 -1.84
C ALA A 44 13.21 -3.74 -0.71
N LEU A 45 13.30 -2.44 -1.04
CA LEU A 45 13.46 -1.37 -0.04
C LEU A 45 12.26 -1.33 0.92
N VAL A 46 11.04 -1.33 0.38
CA VAL A 46 9.79 -1.30 1.16
C VAL A 46 9.71 -2.52 2.09
N GLY A 47 9.92 -3.72 1.55
CA GLY A 47 9.85 -4.96 2.32
C GLY A 47 10.88 -5.01 3.44
N ALA A 48 12.14 -4.65 3.16
CA ALA A 48 13.19 -4.59 4.17
C ALA A 48 12.86 -3.58 5.30
N PHE A 49 12.26 -2.43 4.92
CA PHE A 49 11.91 -1.38 5.87
C PHE A 49 10.74 -1.78 6.79
N LEU A 50 9.70 -2.45 6.26
CA LEU A 50 8.55 -2.91 7.05
C LEU A 50 8.87 -4.12 7.93
N VAL A 51 9.61 -5.11 7.41
CA VAL A 51 9.95 -6.32 8.18
C VAL A 51 10.77 -5.99 9.43
N ALA A 52 11.54 -4.91 9.38
CA ALA A 52 12.30 -4.37 10.51
C ALA A 52 11.45 -3.77 11.64
N ALA A 53 10.12 -3.69 11.50
CA ALA A 53 9.23 -3.24 12.56
C ALA A 53 9.39 -4.10 13.83
N GLY A 54 9.61 -3.43 14.97
CA GLY A 54 9.77 -4.08 16.27
C GLY A 54 8.45 -4.46 16.94
N ASP A 55 7.42 -3.63 16.75
CA ASP A 55 6.09 -3.79 17.32
C ASP A 55 5.02 -3.15 16.42
N ALA A 56 3.76 -3.20 16.84
CA ALA A 56 2.64 -2.63 16.10
C ALA A 56 2.74 -1.10 15.94
N ALA A 57 3.23 -0.36 16.94
CA ALA A 57 3.36 1.08 16.83
C ALA A 57 4.44 1.47 15.80
N ASP A 58 5.60 0.81 15.86
CA ASP A 58 6.68 0.99 14.88
C ASP A 58 6.25 0.57 13.47
N GLU A 59 5.46 -0.50 13.31
CA GLU A 59 4.89 -0.87 12.01
C GLU A 59 4.01 0.24 11.44
N ARG A 60 3.15 0.88 12.25
CA ARG A 60 2.31 2.01 11.79
C ARG A 60 3.15 3.22 11.37
N ASP A 61 4.17 3.56 12.16
CA ASP A 61 5.07 4.68 11.83
C ASP A 61 5.81 4.42 10.52
N ARG A 62 6.32 3.21 10.32
CA ARG A 62 6.98 2.80 9.07
C ARG A 62 6.02 2.75 7.89
N LEU A 63 4.80 2.26 8.12
CA LEU A 63 3.77 2.16 7.10
C LEU A 63 3.39 3.54 6.56
N SER A 64 3.35 4.57 7.41
CA SER A 64 3.10 5.95 6.98
C SER A 64 4.12 6.42 5.94
N LEU A 65 5.41 6.13 6.15
CA LEU A 65 6.49 6.47 5.23
C LEU A 65 6.41 5.64 3.93
N VAL A 66 6.13 4.36 4.06
CA VAL A 66 6.00 3.44 2.90
C VAL A 66 4.88 3.87 1.97
N ILE A 67 3.72 4.24 2.52
CA ILE A 67 2.60 4.72 1.70
C ILE A 67 2.99 6.02 0.98
N GLY A 68 3.67 6.95 1.65
CA GLY A 68 4.20 8.16 1.01
C GLY A 68 5.21 7.86 -0.10
N TRP A 69 6.10 6.89 0.07
CA TRP A 69 7.02 6.48 -1.00
C TRP A 69 6.30 5.87 -2.20
N LEU A 70 5.35 4.96 -1.95
CA LEU A 70 4.60 4.28 -3.01
C LEU A 70 3.76 5.28 -3.81
N LEU A 71 3.05 6.19 -3.15
CA LEU A 71 2.26 7.22 -3.82
C LEU A 71 3.15 8.27 -4.50
N GLY A 72 4.30 8.62 -3.92
CA GLY A 72 5.30 9.48 -4.58
C GLY A 72 5.82 8.86 -5.89
N TRP A 73 6.21 7.59 -5.88
CA TRP A 73 6.63 6.87 -7.10
C TRP A 73 5.49 6.67 -8.10
N ALA A 74 4.23 6.57 -7.64
CA ALA A 74 3.06 6.57 -8.51
C ALA A 74 2.85 7.95 -9.16
N GLY A 75 3.11 9.04 -8.44
CA GLY A 75 3.14 10.41 -8.94
C GLY A 75 4.18 10.61 -10.03
N GLU A 76 5.42 10.14 -9.83
CA GLU A 76 6.51 10.27 -10.81
C GLU A 76 6.20 9.71 -12.20
N GLN A 77 5.27 8.76 -12.30
CA GLN A 77 4.93 8.06 -13.54
C GLN A 77 3.51 8.34 -14.05
N SER A 78 2.72 9.17 -13.37
CA SER A 78 1.31 9.34 -13.72
C SER A 78 0.79 10.76 -13.49
N VAL A 79 -0.46 10.99 -13.94
CA VAL A 79 -1.13 12.29 -13.80
C VAL A 79 -1.37 12.69 -12.34
N ILE A 80 -1.32 11.74 -11.40
CA ILE A 80 -1.53 12.03 -9.98
C ILE A 80 -0.43 12.91 -9.39
N ALA A 81 0.69 13.16 -10.10
CA ALA A 81 1.67 14.19 -9.73
C ALA A 81 1.05 15.57 -9.44
N ALA A 82 -0.14 15.82 -9.98
CA ALA A 82 -0.91 17.04 -9.74
C ALA A 82 -1.64 17.07 -8.39
N ASP A 83 -1.76 15.93 -7.71
CA ASP A 83 -2.43 15.78 -6.41
C ASP A 83 -1.84 16.69 -5.35
N ARG A 84 -2.73 17.32 -4.57
CA ARG A 84 -2.36 18.20 -3.47
C ARG A 84 -3.17 17.83 -2.24
N GLY A 85 -2.53 17.93 -1.07
CA GLY A 85 -3.21 17.64 0.19
C GLY A 85 -4.52 18.42 0.33
N GLY A 86 -5.61 17.71 0.61
CA GLY A 86 -6.95 18.28 0.62
C GLY A 86 -7.68 18.15 -0.72
N ASN A 87 -8.70 18.99 -0.94
CA ASN A 87 -9.47 19.01 -2.21
C ASN A 87 -9.46 20.39 -2.90
N VAL A 88 -8.71 21.35 -2.35
CA VAL A 88 -8.82 22.77 -2.73
C VAL A 88 -7.65 23.21 -3.61
N ALA A 89 -6.44 22.72 -3.32
CA ALA A 89 -5.22 23.20 -3.96
C ALA A 89 -5.03 22.68 -5.40
N ASP A 90 -5.74 21.61 -5.76
CA ASP A 90 -5.73 20.93 -7.06
C ASP A 90 -7.13 20.88 -7.69
N ASP A 91 -8.07 21.71 -7.24
CA ASP A 91 -9.41 21.75 -7.81
C ASP A 91 -9.35 22.14 -9.30
N GLY A 92 -10.13 21.44 -10.11
CA GLY A 92 -10.14 21.51 -11.57
C GLY A 92 -8.94 20.89 -12.28
N VAL A 93 -7.93 20.36 -11.57
CA VAL A 93 -6.72 19.80 -12.17
C VAL A 93 -6.89 18.30 -12.43
N ALA A 94 -6.50 17.84 -13.63
CA ALA A 94 -6.47 16.41 -13.93
C ALA A 94 -5.38 15.72 -13.10
N GLY A 95 -5.74 14.66 -12.39
CA GLY A 95 -4.84 13.93 -11.51
C GLY A 95 -5.05 14.21 -10.02
N ARG A 96 -5.87 15.21 -9.68
CA ARG A 96 -6.33 15.46 -8.29
C ARG A 96 -6.93 14.21 -7.65
N MET A 97 -6.78 14.08 -6.34
CA MET A 97 -7.33 12.96 -5.58
C MET A 97 -8.20 13.45 -4.43
N ASP A 98 -9.35 12.80 -4.21
CA ASP A 98 -10.15 13.01 -3.00
C ASP A 98 -9.96 11.88 -1.98
N CYS A 99 -10.65 11.97 -0.84
CA CYS A 99 -10.60 10.93 0.19
C CYS A 99 -11.01 9.53 -0.33
N ILE A 100 -11.84 9.44 -1.37
CA ILE A 100 -12.24 8.17 -1.98
C ILE A 100 -11.09 7.62 -2.81
N ASP A 101 -10.48 8.45 -3.66
CA ASP A 101 -9.31 8.07 -4.47
C ASP A 101 -8.16 7.57 -3.60
N HIS A 102 -7.83 8.30 -2.53
CA HIS A 102 -6.80 7.92 -1.58
C HIS A 102 -7.18 6.66 -0.81
N SER A 103 -8.40 6.55 -0.26
CA SER A 103 -8.78 5.37 0.52
C SER A 103 -8.74 4.09 -0.32
N LEU A 104 -9.19 4.13 -1.58
CA LEU A 104 -9.16 2.97 -2.49
C LEU A 104 -7.75 2.63 -2.94
N THR A 105 -6.95 3.63 -3.33
CA THR A 105 -5.57 3.43 -3.75
C THR A 105 -4.72 2.90 -2.60
N THR A 106 -4.79 3.53 -1.43
CA THR A 106 -4.06 3.10 -0.23
C THR A 106 -4.49 1.70 0.20
N THR A 107 -5.77 1.34 0.10
CA THR A 107 -6.20 -0.05 0.38
C THR A 107 -5.58 -1.07 -0.59
N ARG A 108 -5.48 -0.74 -1.88
CA ARG A 108 -4.80 -1.60 -2.87
C ARG A 108 -3.31 -1.76 -2.53
N LEU A 109 -2.65 -0.67 -2.15
CA LEU A 109 -1.24 -0.70 -1.71
C LEU A 109 -1.07 -1.56 -0.45
N LEU A 110 -1.93 -1.38 0.55
CA LEU A 110 -1.90 -2.17 1.77
C LEU A 110 -2.08 -3.66 1.49
N ARG A 111 -3.03 -4.04 0.62
CA ARG A 111 -3.22 -5.45 0.20
C ARG A 111 -1.98 -6.01 -0.50
N MET A 112 -1.36 -5.24 -1.39
CA MET A 112 -0.10 -5.62 -2.05
C MET A 112 1.02 -5.93 -1.04
N LEU A 113 1.09 -5.17 0.07
CA LEU A 113 2.05 -5.39 1.16
C LEU A 113 1.69 -6.60 2.03
N ASP A 114 0.40 -6.80 2.32
CA ASP A 114 -0.11 -7.91 3.13
C ASP A 114 -0.01 -9.27 2.39
N ASP A 115 -0.27 -9.30 1.08
CA ASP A 115 -0.08 -10.47 0.21
C ASP A 115 1.38 -10.96 0.22
N ARG A 116 2.32 -10.04 0.45
CA ARG A 116 3.76 -10.30 0.61
C ARG A 116 4.16 -10.65 2.04
N ARG A 117 3.21 -10.62 2.97
CA ARG A 117 3.38 -10.84 4.42
C ARG A 117 4.35 -9.85 5.06
N TRP A 118 4.37 -8.61 4.56
CA TRP A 118 5.21 -7.55 5.14
C TRP A 118 4.54 -6.80 6.29
N LEU A 119 3.22 -6.94 6.45
CA LEU A 119 2.50 -6.49 7.64
C LEU A 119 2.46 -7.64 8.65
N ARG A 120 3.27 -7.52 9.70
CA ARG A 120 3.44 -8.53 10.75
C ARG A 120 2.45 -8.34 11.89
N PHE A 121 2.15 -7.09 12.21
CA PHE A 121 1.33 -6.74 13.36
C PHE A 121 -0.10 -6.36 12.98
N HIS A 122 -0.34 -6.02 11.72
CA HIS A 122 -1.67 -5.67 11.24
C HIS A 122 -2.13 -6.53 10.07
N GLU A 123 -3.43 -6.48 9.82
CA GLU A 123 -4.08 -6.98 8.62
C GLU A 123 -4.97 -5.90 8.02
N VAL A 124 -5.15 -5.98 6.69
CA VAL A 124 -5.92 -4.96 5.96
C VAL A 124 -7.41 -5.20 6.15
N ARG A 125 -8.16 -4.10 6.25
CA ARG A 125 -9.63 -4.10 6.28
C ARG A 125 -10.19 -3.29 5.12
N GLU A 126 -11.50 -3.41 4.91
CA GLU A 126 -12.18 -2.55 3.94
C GLU A 126 -12.08 -1.07 4.36
N PRO A 127 -12.11 -0.12 3.41
CA PRO A 127 -12.15 1.30 3.71
C PRO A 127 -13.28 1.64 4.67
N VAL A 128 -13.01 2.56 5.60
CA VAL A 128 -13.97 3.00 6.59
C VAL A 128 -14.47 4.41 6.27
N LEU A 129 -15.79 4.59 6.29
CA LEU A 129 -16.40 5.92 6.28
C LEU A 129 -16.44 6.46 7.72
N ARG A 130 -15.84 7.63 7.91
CA ARG A 130 -15.82 8.34 9.18
C ARG A 130 -16.55 9.66 9.02
N THR A 131 -17.50 9.92 9.90
CA THR A 131 -18.23 11.20 9.90
C THR A 131 -17.84 11.96 11.16
N ARG A 132 -17.22 13.13 11.00
CA ARG A 132 -17.05 14.08 12.10
C ARG A 132 -18.26 15.01 12.15
N TYR A 133 -18.79 15.18 13.36
CA TYR A 133 -20.10 15.83 13.58
C TYR A 133 -21.20 15.10 12.80
N LEU A 134 -21.84 15.76 11.83
CA LEU A 134 -22.93 15.19 11.02
C LEU A 134 -22.75 15.40 9.51
N PHE A 135 -21.66 16.05 9.07
CA PHE A 135 -21.50 16.50 7.68
C PHE A 135 -20.08 16.33 7.11
N ALA A 136 -19.06 16.15 7.96
CA ALA A 136 -17.70 15.92 7.48
C ALA A 136 -17.47 14.41 7.30
N ALA A 137 -18.07 13.87 6.24
CA ALA A 137 -17.86 12.50 5.78
C ALA A 137 -16.49 12.37 5.12
N HIS A 138 -15.71 11.39 5.54
CA HIS A 138 -14.33 11.16 5.08
C HIS A 138 -14.05 9.67 5.02
N PHE A 139 -13.62 9.18 3.86
CA PHE A 139 -13.16 7.81 3.70
C PHE A 139 -11.66 7.71 4.02
N SER A 140 -11.27 6.65 4.71
CA SER A 140 -9.86 6.31 4.95
C SER A 140 -9.63 4.81 4.70
N ALA A 141 -8.42 4.44 4.26
CA ALA A 141 -8.01 3.04 4.31
C ALA A 141 -7.86 2.61 5.79
N GLN A 142 -7.98 1.31 6.06
CA GLN A 142 -8.02 0.78 7.43
C GLN A 142 -7.16 -0.47 7.58
N ILE A 143 -6.52 -0.58 8.74
CA ILE A 143 -5.82 -1.77 9.20
C ILE A 143 -6.31 -2.15 10.61
N GLU A 144 -6.30 -3.43 10.92
CA GLU A 144 -6.61 -3.98 12.24
C GLU A 144 -5.35 -4.58 12.84
N GLU A 145 -5.04 -4.22 14.08
CA GLU A 145 -3.94 -4.84 14.84
C GLU A 145 -4.33 -6.27 15.21
N ARG A 146 -3.47 -7.22 14.84
CA ARG A 146 -3.63 -8.63 15.15
C ARG A 146 -3.54 -8.81 16.66
N ALA A 147 -4.55 -9.44 17.26
CA ALA A 147 -4.48 -9.78 18.68
C ALA A 147 -3.28 -10.71 18.95
N PRO A 148 -2.58 -10.56 20.09
CA PRO A 148 -1.65 -11.59 20.53
C PRO A 148 -2.41 -12.92 20.65
N ALA A 149 -1.75 -14.04 20.35
CA ALA A 149 -2.35 -15.36 20.52
C ALA A 149 -2.91 -15.47 21.94
N PRO A 150 -4.19 -15.88 22.13
CA PRO A 150 -4.76 -15.97 23.46
C PRO A 150 -3.90 -16.89 24.32
N LEU A 151 -3.54 -16.42 25.52
CA LEU A 151 -3.17 -17.33 26.60
C LEU A 151 -4.46 -17.99 27.08
N ASP A 152 -4.40 -19.26 27.48
CA ASP A 152 -5.58 -20.02 27.88
C ASP A 152 -6.44 -19.22 28.90
N ASP A 153 -7.75 -19.17 28.64
CA ASP A 153 -8.80 -18.45 29.39
C ASP A 153 -8.91 -16.91 29.25
N ASP A 154 -8.18 -16.25 28.33
CA ASP A 154 -8.32 -14.80 28.14
C ASP A 154 -9.56 -14.40 27.31
N VAL A 155 -10.30 -13.40 27.81
CA VAL A 155 -11.40 -12.77 27.05
C VAL A 155 -10.79 -12.12 25.81
N ALA A 156 -11.25 -12.52 24.62
CA ALA A 156 -10.76 -11.96 23.36
C ALA A 156 -10.77 -10.42 23.43
N ALA A 157 -9.58 -9.82 23.36
CA ALA A 157 -9.43 -8.38 23.36
C ALA A 157 -10.13 -7.80 22.13
N THR A 158 -10.78 -6.65 22.30
CA THR A 158 -11.42 -5.96 21.17
C THR A 158 -10.34 -5.59 20.14
N PRO A 159 -10.53 -5.92 18.85
CA PRO A 159 -9.55 -5.59 17.82
C PRO A 159 -9.37 -4.06 17.73
N GLN A 160 -8.10 -3.63 17.69
CA GLN A 160 -7.76 -2.21 17.56
C GLN A 160 -7.65 -1.85 16.08
N LEU A 161 -8.51 -0.92 15.63
CA LEU A 161 -8.55 -0.45 14.25
C LEU A 161 -7.82 0.89 14.12
N TYR A 162 -7.02 1.00 13.06
CA TYR A 162 -6.27 2.20 12.72
C TYR A 162 -6.55 2.61 11.28
N VAL A 163 -6.52 3.92 11.01
CA VAL A 163 -6.64 4.45 9.65
C VAL A 163 -5.27 4.73 9.07
N VAL A 164 -5.15 4.51 7.76
CA VAL A 164 -4.00 4.92 6.96
C VAL A 164 -4.52 5.94 5.95
N ASP A 165 -4.22 7.22 6.20
CA ASP A 165 -4.89 8.33 5.54
C ASP A 165 -3.88 9.27 4.89
N SER A 166 -3.76 9.13 3.57
CA SER A 166 -2.81 9.87 2.72
C SER A 166 -3.39 11.19 2.18
N TRP A 167 -4.67 11.48 2.42
CA TRP A 167 -5.36 12.64 1.81
C TRP A 167 -4.77 14.01 2.22
N PHE A 168 -4.02 14.07 3.31
CA PHE A 168 -3.57 15.34 3.90
C PHE A 168 -2.27 15.88 3.29
N ARG A 169 -1.60 15.16 2.39
CA ARG A 169 -0.31 15.54 1.80
C ARG A 169 -0.35 15.40 0.28
N ASP A 170 0.50 16.17 -0.38
CA ASP A 170 0.68 16.09 -1.82
C ASP A 170 1.20 14.71 -2.22
N ASN A 171 0.46 13.97 -3.05
CA ASN A 171 0.79 12.60 -3.43
C ASN A 171 0.92 11.66 -2.22
N GLY A 172 0.22 11.92 -1.11
CA GLY A 172 0.14 11.01 0.04
C GLY A 172 1.06 11.25 1.22
#